data_AF-A0A3M3X4D6-F1
#
_entry.id   AF-A0A3M3X4D6-F1
#
_cell.length_a   1.000
_cell.length_b   1.000
_cell.length_c   1.000
_cell.angle_alpha   90.00
_cell.angle_beta   90.00
_cell.angle_gamma   90.00
#
_symmetry.space_group_name_H-M   'P 1'
#
loop_
_entity.id
_entity.type
_entity.pdbx_description
1 polymer ?
#
loop_
_entity_poly.entity_id
_entity_poly.type
_entity_poly.pdbx_seq_one_letter_code
_entity_poly.pdbx_strand_id
1 'polypeptide(L)'
;MSNWQTLIDREGGVQPFASGLYGCSEMFVNGLLVLADAGIVRRKVYADAELQRLANMGTLDEDAHPGGVVVHGGFFLGPQSFYARLRELPAERLAQFNMTAISYINELYGQEELKRLQRRDARFINSAFTVTLMGAAVADQLEDGRVLSGVGGQYNFVAQAHALEGARSILMLRSWRESGGEVSSNIVWQYGHTTIPRHLRDIVVTEYGIADLRGQTDATVIERILNITDSRFQSGLIEQAQKAGKLPKDFRLDPRFTDNTPERLKDTASRYPSLFTEYPLGCDFTAEERDLLRALNWLKSKLKLTEILELGKATLDAPDPEAFLAHLQRMQLDAPQGLREELYQRLLLAGLQNSTGLAG
;
A
#
# COMPACT_ATOMS: atom_id res chain seq x y z
N MET A 1 20.67 -15.23 -5.64
CA MET A 1 19.55 -14.87 -6.53
C MET A 1 18.36 -14.49 -5.67
N SER A 2 17.50 -13.58 -6.11
CA SER A 2 16.29 -13.19 -5.36
C SER A 2 15.41 -14.43 -5.10
N ASN A 3 14.76 -14.50 -3.93
CA ASN A 3 13.81 -15.57 -3.59
C ASN A 3 12.64 -15.66 -4.59
N TRP A 4 12.42 -14.61 -5.39
CA TRP A 4 11.32 -14.48 -6.34
C TRP A 4 11.77 -14.37 -7.80
N GLN A 5 13.04 -14.65 -8.11
CA GLN A 5 13.59 -14.45 -9.46
C GLN A 5 12.76 -15.15 -10.54
N THR A 6 12.41 -16.42 -10.34
CA THR A 6 11.58 -17.19 -11.28
C THR A 6 10.20 -16.56 -11.50
N LEU A 7 9.58 -16.01 -10.46
CA LEU A 7 8.30 -15.32 -10.58
C LEU A 7 8.47 -14.02 -11.36
N ILE A 8 9.49 -13.23 -11.03
CA ILE A 8 9.79 -11.96 -11.69
C ILE A 8 10.01 -12.18 -13.19
N ASP A 9 10.86 -13.15 -13.55
CA ASP A 9 11.18 -13.45 -14.95
C ASP A 9 9.94 -13.93 -15.74
N ARG A 10 9.05 -14.69 -15.08
CA ARG A 10 7.81 -15.18 -15.71
C ARG A 10 6.79 -14.07 -15.96
N GLU A 11 6.68 -13.09 -15.05
CA GLU A 11 5.59 -12.12 -15.06
C GLU A 11 5.92 -10.77 -15.72
N GLY A 12 7.18 -10.51 -16.08
CA GLY A 12 7.57 -9.29 -16.82
C GLY A 12 9.02 -8.83 -16.66
N GLY A 13 9.80 -9.44 -15.77
CA GLY A 13 11.20 -9.13 -15.55
C GLY A 13 11.45 -7.82 -14.81
N VAL A 14 12.66 -7.27 -14.98
CA VAL A 14 13.14 -6.04 -14.32
C VAL A 14 13.51 -4.92 -15.31
N GLN A 15 13.18 -5.10 -16.58
CA GLN A 15 13.51 -4.12 -17.63
C GLN A 15 12.51 -2.94 -17.63
N PRO A 16 12.91 -1.76 -18.14
CA PRO A 16 12.00 -0.63 -18.28
C PRO A 16 10.76 -0.96 -19.13
N PHE A 17 9.63 -0.31 -18.85
CA PHE A 17 8.42 -0.43 -19.65
C PHE A 17 8.59 0.23 -21.03
N ALA A 18 9.02 -0.56 -22.02
CA ALA A 18 9.32 -0.10 -23.38
C ALA A 18 8.13 0.61 -24.05
N SER A 19 6.92 0.06 -23.90
CA SER A 19 5.67 0.66 -24.41
C SER A 19 5.01 1.63 -23.43
N GLY A 20 5.54 1.74 -22.20
CA GLY A 20 4.89 2.42 -21.09
C GLY A 20 3.64 1.69 -20.56
N LEU A 21 3.04 2.28 -19.53
CA LEU A 21 1.83 1.79 -18.87
C LEU A 21 0.62 2.62 -19.26
N TYR A 22 -0.55 1.97 -19.24
CA TYR A 22 -1.86 2.59 -19.26
C TYR A 22 -2.41 2.54 -17.84
N GLY A 23 -2.83 3.68 -17.29
CA GLY A 23 -3.42 3.77 -15.95
C GLY A 23 -4.94 3.62 -15.99
N CYS A 24 -5.50 2.78 -15.12
CA CYS A 24 -6.94 2.69 -14.90
C CYS A 24 -7.17 2.57 -13.39
N SER A 25 -7.74 3.61 -12.78
CA SER A 25 -7.86 3.69 -11.31
C SER A 25 -9.11 4.48 -10.92
N GLU A 26 -9.82 4.04 -9.88
CA GLU A 26 -10.92 4.82 -9.30
C GLU A 26 -10.39 6.19 -8.82
N MET A 27 -9.26 6.16 -8.11
CA MET A 27 -8.58 7.35 -7.61
C MET A 27 -7.39 7.70 -8.50
N PHE A 28 -7.47 8.83 -9.19
CA PHE A 28 -6.30 9.47 -9.78
C PHE A 28 -5.57 10.24 -8.69
N VAL A 29 -4.53 9.61 -8.14
CA VAL A 29 -3.66 10.17 -7.10
C VAL A 29 -2.38 10.81 -7.66
N ASN A 30 -1.75 11.68 -6.87
CA ASN A 30 -0.50 12.36 -7.23
C ASN A 30 0.58 11.42 -7.79
N GLY A 31 0.72 10.22 -7.21
CA GLY A 31 1.68 9.23 -7.70
C GLY A 31 1.49 8.83 -9.18
N LEU A 32 0.25 8.73 -9.66
CA LEU A 32 -0.01 8.43 -11.08
C LEU A 32 0.41 9.58 -12.00
N LEU A 33 0.25 10.83 -11.55
CA LEU A 33 0.69 11.99 -12.33
C LEU A 33 2.21 12.05 -12.39
N VAL A 34 2.89 11.79 -11.28
CA VAL A 34 4.36 11.69 -11.25
C VAL A 34 4.86 10.60 -12.19
N LEU A 35 4.21 9.43 -12.22
CA LEU A 35 4.56 8.36 -13.17
C LEU A 35 4.30 8.76 -14.62
N ALA A 36 3.24 9.54 -14.90
CA ALA A 36 2.96 10.05 -16.23
C ALA A 36 4.01 11.07 -16.68
N ASP A 37 4.39 11.99 -15.80
CA ASP A 37 5.41 13.01 -16.05
C ASP A 37 6.80 12.40 -16.23
N ALA A 38 7.10 11.31 -15.52
CA ALA A 38 8.31 10.53 -15.70
C ALA A 38 8.32 9.68 -16.99
N GLY A 39 7.24 9.71 -17.80
CA GLY A 39 7.13 8.92 -19.02
C GLY A 39 6.93 7.42 -18.79
N ILE A 40 6.54 7.00 -17.58
CA ILE A 40 6.23 5.61 -17.27
C ILE A 40 4.79 5.31 -17.67
N VAL A 41 3.84 6.14 -17.25
CA VAL A 41 2.44 6.08 -17.70
C VAL A 41 2.31 6.92 -18.97
N ARG A 42 2.45 6.26 -20.13
CA ARG A 42 2.44 6.91 -21.45
C ARG A 42 1.80 6.07 -22.55
N ARG A 43 1.40 4.83 -22.27
CA ARG A 43 0.75 3.98 -23.28
C ARG A 43 -0.66 4.49 -23.52
N LYS A 44 -0.89 5.00 -24.72
CA LYS A 44 -2.22 5.46 -25.14
C LYS A 44 -3.16 4.28 -25.37
N VAL A 45 -4.42 4.50 -25.03
CA VAL A 45 -5.55 3.65 -25.39
C VAL A 45 -6.62 4.49 -26.07
N TYR A 46 -7.37 3.87 -26.98
CA TYR A 46 -8.33 4.51 -27.86
C TYR A 46 -9.73 3.97 -27.58
N ALA A 47 -10.74 4.82 -27.71
CA ALA A 47 -12.14 4.46 -27.43
C ALA A 47 -12.79 3.60 -28.53
N ASP A 48 -12.13 3.47 -29.69
CA ASP A 48 -12.56 2.63 -30.80
C ASP A 48 -11.74 1.32 -30.86
N ALA A 49 -12.43 0.20 -31.10
CA ALA A 49 -11.80 -1.12 -31.08
C ALA A 49 -10.86 -1.34 -32.27
N GLU A 50 -11.18 -0.82 -33.45
CA GLU A 50 -10.31 -0.96 -34.63
C GLU A 50 -9.03 -0.14 -34.46
N LEU A 51 -9.16 1.12 -34.03
CA LEU A 51 -8.00 1.96 -33.68
C LEU A 51 -7.15 1.30 -32.58
N GLN A 52 -7.78 0.74 -31.55
CA GLN A 52 -7.06 0.06 -30.48
C GLN A 52 -6.32 -1.19 -30.99
N ARG A 53 -6.88 -1.95 -31.95
CA ARG A 53 -6.18 -3.07 -32.59
C ARG A 53 -4.97 -2.58 -33.38
N LEU A 54 -5.10 -1.51 -34.18
CA LEU A 54 -3.98 -0.90 -34.90
C LEU A 54 -2.88 -0.41 -33.93
N ALA A 55 -3.26 0.22 -32.82
CA ALA A 55 -2.33 0.65 -31.77
C ALA A 55 -1.60 -0.54 -31.13
N ASN A 56 -2.31 -1.64 -30.86
CA ASN A 56 -1.71 -2.86 -30.32
C ASN A 56 -0.75 -3.54 -31.29
N MET A 57 -0.96 -3.41 -32.60
CA MET A 57 -0.07 -3.89 -33.67
C MET A 57 1.10 -2.93 -33.94
N GLY A 58 1.08 -1.71 -33.40
CA GLY A 58 2.11 -0.70 -33.66
C GLY A 58 2.00 -0.07 -35.06
N THR A 59 0.84 -0.16 -35.71
CA THR A 59 0.61 0.33 -37.08
C THR A 59 -0.28 1.57 -37.13
N LEU A 60 -0.73 2.08 -35.98
CA LEU A 60 -1.54 3.28 -35.90
C LEU A 60 -0.65 4.53 -36.06
N ASP A 61 -1.04 5.42 -36.97
CA ASP A 61 -0.52 6.78 -36.99
C ASP A 61 -1.14 7.57 -35.84
N GLU A 62 -0.40 7.73 -34.75
CA GLU A 62 -0.88 8.44 -33.55
C GLU A 62 -1.03 9.95 -33.77
N ASP A 63 -0.31 10.54 -34.73
CA ASP A 63 -0.39 11.98 -35.02
C ASP A 63 -1.70 12.29 -35.76
N ALA A 64 -2.17 11.37 -36.60
CA ALA A 64 -3.50 11.43 -37.20
C ALA A 64 -4.64 11.14 -36.21
N HIS A 65 -4.34 10.58 -35.04
CA HIS A 65 -5.33 10.17 -34.02
C HIS A 65 -4.96 10.70 -32.62
N PRO A 66 -5.13 12.02 -32.35
CA PRO A 66 -4.70 12.63 -31.10
C PRO A 66 -5.52 12.21 -29.87
N GLY A 67 -6.66 11.52 -30.05
CA GLY A 67 -7.60 11.14 -28.99
C GLY A 67 -7.15 9.99 -28.06
N GLY A 68 -5.84 9.72 -27.97
CA GLY A 68 -5.32 8.65 -27.13
C GLY A 68 -5.29 9.04 -25.65
N VAL A 69 -5.83 8.16 -24.80
CA VAL A 69 -5.90 8.35 -23.34
C VAL A 69 -4.80 7.54 -22.66
N VAL A 70 -4.08 8.11 -21.70
CA VAL A 70 -3.05 7.39 -20.93
C VAL A 70 -3.52 7.02 -19.52
N VAL A 71 -4.49 7.75 -18.96
CA VAL A 71 -5.13 7.41 -17.68
C VAL A 71 -6.64 7.53 -17.79
N HIS A 72 -7.34 6.47 -17.37
CA HIS A 72 -8.76 6.55 -17.02
C HIS A 72 -8.90 6.63 -15.49
N GLY A 73 -9.51 7.71 -15.00
CA GLY A 73 -9.71 8.01 -13.58
C GLY A 73 -11.20 8.12 -13.22
N GLY A 74 -11.57 7.84 -11.98
CA GLY A 74 -12.93 8.09 -11.47
C GLY A 74 -13.07 9.47 -10.84
N PHE A 75 -12.13 9.82 -9.98
CA PHE A 75 -12.00 11.15 -9.37
C PHE A 75 -10.54 11.44 -9.00
N PHE A 76 -10.23 12.72 -8.80
CA PHE A 76 -8.91 13.15 -8.33
C PHE A 76 -8.84 13.14 -6.80
N LEU A 77 -7.71 12.70 -6.25
CA LEU A 77 -7.44 12.78 -4.81
C LEU A 77 -5.95 13.02 -4.56
N GLY A 78 -5.61 14.11 -3.87
CA GLY A 78 -4.22 14.39 -3.55
C GLY A 78 -4.03 15.71 -2.81
N PRO A 79 -2.76 16.11 -2.59
CA PRO A 79 -2.42 17.37 -1.95
C PRO A 79 -2.80 18.59 -2.78
N GLN A 80 -2.75 19.79 -2.20
CA GLN A 80 -3.06 21.03 -2.93
C GLN A 80 -2.12 21.27 -4.13
N SER A 81 -0.85 20.91 -3.97
CA SER A 81 0.16 20.98 -5.03
C SER A 81 -0.18 20.11 -6.25
N PHE A 82 -0.84 18.96 -6.03
CA PHE A 82 -1.31 18.09 -7.11
C PHE A 82 -2.39 18.78 -7.95
N TYR A 83 -3.38 19.42 -7.31
CA TYR A 83 -4.42 20.15 -8.03
C TYR A 83 -3.89 21.40 -8.73
N ALA A 84 -2.91 22.11 -8.14
CA ALA A 84 -2.24 23.24 -8.78
C ALA A 84 -1.56 22.79 -10.09
N ARG A 85 -0.79 21.69 -10.01
CA ARG A 85 -0.12 21.12 -11.18
C ARG A 85 -1.11 20.72 -12.27
N LEU A 86 -2.23 20.08 -11.92
CA LEU A 86 -3.28 19.74 -12.90
C LEU A 86 -3.82 20.99 -13.63
N ARG A 87 -3.99 22.13 -12.94
CA ARG A 87 -4.46 23.38 -13.57
C ARG A 87 -3.43 24.01 -14.51
N GLU A 88 -2.16 23.75 -14.28
CA GLU A 88 -1.04 24.30 -15.06
C GLU A 88 -0.69 23.46 -16.30
N LEU A 89 -1.24 22.24 -16.41
CA LEU A 89 -0.98 21.36 -17.54
C LEU A 89 -1.54 21.93 -18.85
N PRO A 90 -0.80 21.81 -19.97
CA PRO A 90 -1.33 22.13 -21.30
C PRO A 90 -2.60 21.32 -21.61
N ALA A 91 -3.54 21.92 -22.35
CA ALA A 91 -4.82 21.30 -22.69
C ALA A 91 -4.64 19.93 -23.38
N GLU A 92 -3.65 19.80 -24.26
CA GLU A 92 -3.32 18.54 -24.94
C GLU A 92 -2.89 17.43 -23.98
N ARG A 93 -2.15 17.78 -22.92
CA ARG A 93 -1.73 16.82 -21.90
C ARG A 93 -2.89 16.45 -20.98
N LEU A 94 -3.72 17.42 -20.62
CA LEU A 94 -4.94 17.18 -19.84
C LEU A 94 -5.92 16.27 -20.58
N ALA A 95 -6.04 16.39 -21.90
CA ALA A 95 -6.91 15.54 -22.72
C ALA A 95 -6.51 14.06 -22.69
N GLN A 96 -5.27 13.73 -22.31
CA GLN A 96 -4.82 12.35 -22.14
C GLN A 96 -5.30 11.71 -20.82
N PHE A 97 -5.90 12.49 -19.92
CA PHE A 97 -6.46 12.05 -18.65
C PHE A 97 -7.99 12.08 -18.73
N ASN A 98 -8.61 10.92 -18.87
CA ASN A 98 -10.04 10.80 -19.04
C ASN A 98 -10.72 10.44 -17.71
N MET A 99 -11.53 11.36 -17.18
CA MET A 99 -12.34 11.10 -16.00
C MET A 99 -13.68 10.48 -16.43
N THR A 100 -13.96 9.27 -15.96
CA THR A 100 -15.09 8.44 -16.41
C THR A 100 -15.87 7.86 -15.24
N ALA A 101 -17.00 7.22 -15.53
CA ALA A 101 -17.80 6.53 -14.52
C ALA A 101 -16.99 5.41 -13.86
N ILE A 102 -17.19 5.23 -12.55
CA ILE A 102 -16.57 4.13 -11.77
C ILE A 102 -16.87 2.76 -12.38
N SER A 103 -18.05 2.58 -12.99
CA SER A 103 -18.40 1.36 -13.71
C SER A 103 -17.51 1.07 -14.91
N TYR A 104 -16.98 2.08 -15.62
CA TYR A 104 -16.01 1.86 -16.70
C TYR A 104 -14.73 1.20 -16.17
N ILE A 105 -14.25 1.69 -15.02
CA ILE A 105 -13.03 1.24 -14.38
C ILE A 105 -13.22 -0.16 -13.78
N ASN A 106 -14.29 -0.34 -13.01
CA ASN A 106 -14.50 -1.55 -12.21
C ASN A 106 -15.06 -2.72 -12.99
N GLU A 107 -15.79 -2.48 -14.08
CA GLU A 107 -16.37 -3.57 -14.85
C GLU A 107 -15.47 -3.97 -16.02
N LEU A 108 -15.48 -5.26 -16.36
CA LEU A 108 -15.05 -5.73 -17.68
C LEU A 108 -16.22 -5.77 -18.65
N TYR A 109 -17.40 -6.17 -18.18
CA TYR A 109 -18.59 -6.31 -19.01
C TYR A 109 -19.15 -4.96 -19.49
N GLY A 110 -19.98 -5.00 -20.53
CA GLY A 110 -20.56 -3.84 -21.22
C GLY A 110 -19.68 -3.25 -22.33
N GLN A 111 -18.35 -3.33 -22.22
CA GLN A 111 -17.39 -2.93 -23.26
C GLN A 111 -16.21 -3.91 -23.29
N GLU A 112 -16.51 -5.20 -23.16
CA GLU A 112 -15.51 -6.24 -22.90
C GLU A 112 -14.47 -6.33 -24.00
N GLU A 113 -14.87 -6.31 -25.27
CA GLU A 113 -13.95 -6.35 -26.40
C GLU A 113 -12.89 -5.23 -26.31
N LEU A 114 -13.36 -3.99 -26.17
CA LEU A 114 -12.48 -2.83 -26.07
C LEU A 114 -11.57 -2.94 -24.84
N LYS A 115 -12.13 -3.26 -23.67
CA LYS A 115 -11.36 -3.37 -22.43
C LYS A 115 -10.32 -4.49 -22.49
N ARG A 116 -10.60 -5.61 -23.15
CA ARG A 116 -9.61 -6.68 -23.42
C ARG A 116 -8.45 -6.18 -24.28
N LEU A 117 -8.76 -5.42 -25.33
CA LEU A 117 -7.74 -4.81 -26.19
C LEU A 117 -6.89 -3.77 -25.44
N GLN A 118 -7.48 -3.01 -24.51
CA GLN A 118 -6.79 -1.97 -23.75
C GLN A 118 -5.97 -2.52 -22.56
N ARG A 119 -6.51 -3.52 -21.84
CA ARG A 119 -5.99 -4.05 -20.56
C ARG A 119 -5.13 -5.31 -20.74
N ARG A 120 -4.21 -5.27 -21.72
CA ARG A 120 -3.22 -6.34 -21.93
C ARG A 120 -2.24 -6.40 -20.76
N ASP A 121 -1.94 -7.61 -20.31
CA ASP A 121 -0.99 -7.89 -19.22
C ASP A 121 -1.27 -7.07 -17.96
N ALA A 122 -2.55 -6.85 -17.65
CA ALA A 122 -2.96 -5.97 -16.57
C ALA A 122 -2.48 -6.46 -15.19
N ARG A 123 -2.16 -5.52 -14.29
CA ARG A 123 -1.82 -5.77 -12.89
C ARG A 123 -2.81 -5.03 -12.01
N PHE A 124 -3.73 -5.76 -11.39
CA PHE A 124 -4.77 -5.21 -10.54
C PHE A 124 -4.29 -5.23 -9.09
N ILE A 125 -3.89 -4.06 -8.59
CA ILE A 125 -3.28 -3.91 -7.27
C ILE A 125 -4.31 -3.35 -6.29
N ASN A 126 -4.58 -4.07 -5.22
CA ASN A 126 -5.50 -3.64 -4.16
C ASN A 126 -4.91 -3.94 -2.79
N SER A 127 -5.41 -3.27 -1.76
CA SER A 127 -5.04 -3.55 -0.37
C SER A 127 -6.06 -4.47 0.29
N ALA A 128 -5.60 -5.27 1.24
CA ALA A 128 -6.43 -5.98 2.21
C ALA A 128 -5.85 -5.72 3.60
N PHE A 129 -6.64 -5.87 4.66
CA PHE A 129 -6.11 -5.75 6.02
C PHE A 129 -5.84 -7.13 6.65
N THR A 130 -6.48 -8.20 6.15
CA THR A 130 -6.27 -9.57 6.61
C THR A 130 -6.26 -10.56 5.46
N VAL A 131 -5.40 -11.57 5.52
CA VAL A 131 -5.39 -12.74 4.64
C VAL A 131 -5.34 -14.02 5.47
N THR A 132 -6.12 -15.04 5.10
CA THR A 132 -6.04 -16.35 5.74
C THR A 132 -4.90 -17.18 5.15
N LEU A 133 -4.38 -18.17 5.87
CA LEU A 133 -3.39 -19.14 5.32
C LEU A 133 -3.93 -19.91 4.11
N MET A 134 -5.23 -19.87 3.85
CA MET A 134 -5.83 -20.46 2.66
C MET A 134 -5.94 -19.52 1.47
N GLY A 135 -5.54 -18.26 1.64
CA GLY A 135 -5.54 -17.24 0.61
C GLY A 135 -6.89 -16.55 0.40
N ALA A 136 -7.82 -16.64 1.37
CA ALA A 136 -8.97 -15.73 1.39
C ALA A 136 -8.53 -14.38 1.96
N ALA A 137 -9.06 -13.28 1.44
CA ALA A 137 -8.72 -11.94 1.90
C ALA A 137 -9.93 -11.16 2.42
N VAL A 138 -9.65 -10.24 3.33
CA VAL A 138 -10.65 -9.40 4.00
C VAL A 138 -10.19 -7.94 3.95
N ALA A 139 -11.09 -7.08 3.52
CA ALA A 139 -10.82 -5.67 3.27
C ALA A 139 -11.93 -4.72 3.79
N ASP A 140 -13.11 -5.22 4.17
CA ASP A 140 -14.27 -4.38 4.50
C ASP A 140 -14.78 -4.47 5.94
N GLN A 141 -14.67 -5.63 6.61
CA GLN A 141 -15.38 -5.87 7.88
C GLN A 141 -14.53 -6.61 8.93
N LEU A 142 -14.55 -6.12 10.18
CA LEU A 142 -13.95 -6.78 11.36
C LEU A 142 -14.76 -8.00 11.79
N GLU A 143 -14.16 -8.96 12.52
CA GLU A 143 -14.85 -10.20 12.97
C GLU A 143 -16.09 -9.97 13.83
N ASP A 144 -16.20 -8.83 14.51
CA ASP A 144 -17.38 -8.45 15.29
C ASP A 144 -18.48 -7.78 14.46
N GLY A 145 -18.34 -7.78 13.13
CA GLY A 145 -19.31 -7.22 12.19
C GLY A 145 -19.18 -5.72 11.97
N ARG A 146 -18.23 -5.02 12.61
CA ARG A 146 -18.00 -3.59 12.32
C ARG A 146 -17.44 -3.40 10.91
N VAL A 147 -18.12 -2.59 10.11
CA VAL A 147 -17.67 -2.19 8.78
C VAL A 147 -16.59 -1.12 8.90
N LEU A 148 -15.41 -1.39 8.36
CA LEU A 148 -14.29 -0.43 8.27
C LEU A 148 -14.41 0.44 7.03
N SER A 149 -14.73 -0.19 5.90
CA SER A 149 -14.88 0.46 4.60
C SER A 149 -15.83 -0.35 3.72
N GLY A 150 -16.45 0.30 2.73
CA GLY A 150 -17.13 -0.44 1.68
C GLY A 150 -16.14 -1.27 0.86
N VAL A 151 -16.58 -2.43 0.34
CA VAL A 151 -15.77 -3.30 -0.53
C VAL A 151 -15.33 -2.59 -1.82
N GLY A 152 -16.14 -1.65 -2.31
CA GLY A 152 -15.88 -0.93 -3.56
C GLY A 152 -15.74 -1.86 -4.77
N GLY A 153 -14.89 -1.49 -5.73
CA GLY A 153 -14.58 -2.27 -6.92
C GLY A 153 -13.60 -3.43 -6.74
N GLN A 154 -13.11 -3.68 -5.52
CA GLN A 154 -12.00 -4.61 -5.28
C GLN A 154 -12.30 -6.02 -5.80
N TYR A 155 -13.48 -6.56 -5.48
CA TYR A 155 -13.91 -7.87 -6.00
C TYR A 155 -13.91 -7.87 -7.53
N ASN A 156 -14.41 -6.81 -8.15
CA ASN A 156 -14.49 -6.73 -9.61
C ASN A 156 -13.08 -6.76 -10.22
N PHE A 157 -12.13 -6.00 -9.70
CA PHE A 157 -10.73 -6.06 -10.17
C PHE A 157 -10.10 -7.44 -10.06
N VAL A 158 -10.38 -8.17 -8.96
CA VAL A 158 -9.93 -9.56 -8.82
C VAL A 158 -10.57 -10.44 -9.90
N ALA A 159 -11.89 -10.37 -10.07
CA ALA A 159 -12.59 -11.16 -11.09
C ALA A 159 -12.06 -10.86 -12.51
N GLN A 160 -11.81 -9.59 -12.82
CA GLN A 160 -11.22 -9.16 -14.08
C GLN A 160 -9.83 -9.75 -14.32
N ALA A 161 -8.97 -9.79 -13.30
CA ALA A 161 -7.65 -10.39 -13.42
C ALA A 161 -7.68 -11.88 -13.78
N HIS A 162 -8.73 -12.59 -13.35
CA HIS A 162 -8.92 -14.00 -13.73
C HIS A 162 -9.49 -14.15 -15.15
N ALA A 163 -10.25 -13.15 -15.63
CA ALA A 163 -10.89 -13.17 -16.95
C ALA A 163 -10.01 -12.65 -18.09
N LEU A 164 -9.05 -11.77 -17.80
CA LEU A 164 -8.15 -11.16 -18.78
C LEU A 164 -6.89 -12.01 -18.98
N GLU A 165 -6.50 -12.19 -20.24
CA GLU A 165 -5.28 -12.93 -20.60
C GLU A 165 -4.03 -12.19 -20.10
N GLY A 166 -3.10 -12.93 -19.51
CA GLY A 166 -1.86 -12.38 -18.95
C GLY A 166 -2.04 -11.49 -17.73
N ALA A 167 -3.27 -11.29 -17.23
CA ALA A 167 -3.55 -10.41 -16.11
C ALA A 167 -3.32 -11.10 -14.75
N ARG A 168 -2.94 -10.30 -13.75
CA ARG A 168 -2.73 -10.74 -12.36
C ARG A 168 -3.45 -9.83 -11.36
N SER A 169 -4.01 -10.45 -10.33
CA SER A 169 -4.49 -9.76 -9.13
C SER A 169 -3.40 -9.80 -8.05
N ILE A 170 -3.13 -8.65 -7.45
CA ILE A 170 -2.13 -8.46 -6.41
C ILE A 170 -2.82 -7.84 -5.20
N LEU A 171 -2.86 -8.57 -4.10
CA LEU A 171 -3.36 -8.09 -2.81
C LEU A 171 -2.18 -7.75 -1.90
N MET A 172 -2.15 -6.52 -1.41
CA MET A 172 -1.11 -6.02 -0.52
C MET A 172 -1.63 -5.86 0.90
N LEU A 173 -0.84 -6.27 1.88
CA LEU A 173 -1.12 -6.03 3.29
C LEU A 173 0.17 -5.97 4.09
N ARG A 174 0.17 -5.26 5.21
CA ARG A 174 1.20 -5.47 6.24
C ARG A 174 1.00 -6.86 6.83
N SER A 175 2.06 -7.63 7.06
CA SER A 175 1.93 -8.96 7.66
C SER A 175 1.45 -8.92 9.11
N TRP A 176 1.62 -7.78 9.79
CA TRP A 176 1.27 -7.59 11.20
C TRP A 176 0.84 -6.14 11.43
N ARG A 177 0.24 -5.90 12.60
CA ARG A 177 -0.11 -4.56 13.09
C ARG A 177 0.07 -4.48 14.59
N GLU A 178 0.15 -3.25 15.10
CA GLU A 178 0.09 -2.95 16.52
C GLU A 178 -1.07 -2.00 16.81
N SER A 179 -1.87 -2.35 17.81
CA SER A 179 -2.98 -1.51 18.27
C SER A 179 -3.09 -1.60 19.79
N GLY A 180 -3.13 -0.46 20.48
CA GLY A 180 -3.20 -0.44 21.95
C GLY A 180 -2.01 -1.11 22.65
N GLY A 181 -0.85 -1.19 21.99
CA GLY A 181 0.33 -1.91 22.49
C GLY A 181 0.31 -3.42 22.22
N GLU A 182 -0.79 -3.96 21.67
CA GLU A 182 -0.89 -5.36 21.29
C GLU A 182 -0.42 -5.57 19.84
N VAL A 183 0.58 -6.43 19.68
CA VAL A 183 1.07 -6.86 18.37
C VAL A 183 0.26 -8.05 17.90
N SER A 184 -0.35 -7.94 16.72
CA SER A 184 -1.17 -9.00 16.12
C SER A 184 -0.80 -9.26 14.66
N SER A 185 -1.05 -10.48 14.20
CA SER A 185 -0.86 -10.87 12.80
C SER A 185 -2.04 -10.41 11.95
N ASN A 186 -1.76 -9.95 10.74
CA ASN A 186 -2.76 -9.78 9.68
C ASN A 186 -2.87 -11.04 8.80
N ILE A 187 -1.97 -12.01 9.00
CA ILE A 187 -2.06 -13.35 8.41
C ILE A 187 -2.59 -14.30 9.48
N VAL A 188 -3.76 -14.87 9.23
CA VAL A 188 -4.49 -15.68 10.21
C VAL A 188 -4.84 -17.05 9.66
N TRP A 189 -5.19 -18.00 10.51
CA TRP A 189 -5.72 -19.28 10.03
C TRP A 189 -7.14 -19.15 9.50
N GLN A 190 -8.00 -18.44 10.24
CA GLN A 190 -9.42 -18.24 9.94
C GLN A 190 -9.83 -16.81 10.27
N TYR A 191 -10.88 -16.33 9.62
CA TYR A 191 -11.48 -15.03 9.88
C TYR A 191 -12.99 -15.09 9.69
N GLY A 192 -13.75 -14.33 10.49
CA GLY A 192 -15.22 -14.34 10.46
C GLY A 192 -15.87 -13.83 9.17
N HIS A 193 -15.14 -13.06 8.36
CA HIS A 193 -15.63 -12.44 7.11
C HIS A 193 -14.71 -12.73 5.92
N THR A 194 -15.20 -12.47 4.72
CA THR A 194 -14.43 -12.68 3.48
C THR A 194 -14.90 -11.72 2.40
N THR A 195 -13.96 -10.92 1.90
CA THR A 195 -14.18 -10.04 0.74
C THR A 195 -13.81 -10.78 -0.55
N ILE A 196 -12.62 -11.39 -0.57
CA ILE A 196 -12.11 -12.15 -1.72
C ILE A 196 -12.01 -13.62 -1.33
N PRO A 197 -12.84 -14.50 -1.92
CA PRO A 197 -12.81 -15.92 -1.61
C PRO A 197 -11.51 -16.56 -2.09
N ARG A 198 -11.03 -17.58 -1.37
CA ARG A 198 -9.77 -18.30 -1.67
C ARG A 198 -9.66 -18.83 -3.11
N HIS A 199 -10.78 -19.07 -3.79
CA HIS A 199 -10.79 -19.56 -5.18
C HIS A 199 -10.30 -18.51 -6.18
N LEU A 200 -10.35 -17.24 -5.80
CA LEU A 200 -9.86 -16.12 -6.59
C LEU A 200 -8.45 -15.64 -6.15
N ARG A 201 -7.79 -16.39 -5.26
CA ARG A 201 -6.43 -16.08 -4.80
C ARG A 201 -5.47 -16.01 -5.99
N ASP A 202 -4.59 -15.02 -5.96
CA ASP A 202 -3.59 -14.82 -7.00
C ASP A 202 -2.25 -14.46 -6.36
N ILE A 203 -1.84 -13.19 -6.33
CA ILE A 203 -0.61 -12.76 -5.65
C ILE A 203 -0.96 -12.08 -4.33
N VAL A 204 -0.23 -12.42 -3.26
CA VAL A 204 -0.24 -11.69 -1.98
C VAL A 204 1.14 -11.11 -1.73
N VAL A 205 1.21 -9.84 -1.34
CA VAL A 205 2.47 -9.14 -1.03
C VAL A 205 2.41 -8.57 0.38
N THR A 206 3.45 -8.87 1.17
CA THR A 206 3.72 -8.16 2.43
C THR A 206 5.06 -7.45 2.35
N GLU A 207 5.42 -6.73 3.41
CA GLU A 207 6.75 -6.15 3.57
C GLU A 207 7.90 -7.19 3.55
N TYR A 208 7.57 -8.48 3.64
CA TYR A 208 8.55 -9.57 3.67
C TYR A 208 8.70 -10.30 2.33
N GLY A 209 7.80 -10.07 1.37
CA GLY A 209 7.94 -10.68 0.05
C GLY A 209 6.64 -10.93 -0.69
N ILE A 210 6.72 -11.84 -1.67
CA ILE A 210 5.64 -12.17 -2.61
C ILE A 210 5.24 -13.64 -2.47
N ALA A 211 3.95 -13.91 -2.33
CA ALA A 211 3.36 -15.23 -2.39
C ALA A 211 2.52 -15.38 -3.67
N ASP A 212 2.96 -16.24 -4.59
CA ASP A 212 2.24 -16.61 -5.80
C ASP A 212 1.29 -17.78 -5.53
N LEU A 213 -0.03 -17.61 -5.59
CA LEU A 213 -1.00 -18.59 -5.06
C LEU A 213 -1.90 -19.20 -6.14
N ARG A 214 -1.95 -18.61 -7.34
CA ARG A 214 -2.86 -19.04 -8.41
C ARG A 214 -2.55 -20.47 -8.84
N GLY A 215 -3.59 -21.30 -8.90
CA GLY A 215 -3.50 -22.71 -9.31
C GLY A 215 -2.73 -23.63 -8.34
N GLN A 216 -2.29 -23.14 -7.17
CA GLN A 216 -1.53 -23.94 -6.22
C GLN A 216 -2.44 -24.77 -5.31
N THR A 217 -1.90 -25.87 -4.76
CA THR A 217 -2.59 -26.67 -3.74
C THR A 217 -2.69 -25.91 -2.41
N ASP A 218 -3.59 -26.34 -1.52
CA ASP A 218 -3.72 -25.73 -0.19
C ASP A 218 -2.40 -25.76 0.59
N ALA A 219 -1.66 -26.87 0.59
CA ALA A 219 -0.38 -26.99 1.30
C ALA A 219 0.65 -25.99 0.76
N THR A 220 0.80 -25.90 -0.57
CA THR A 220 1.71 -24.95 -1.22
C THR A 220 1.30 -23.50 -0.95
N VAL A 221 0.00 -23.20 -0.90
CA VAL A 221 -0.47 -21.86 -0.55
C VAL A 221 -0.14 -21.49 0.89
N ILE A 222 -0.38 -22.40 1.84
CA ILE A 222 -0.03 -22.15 3.25
C ILE A 222 1.47 -21.88 3.36
N GLU A 223 2.32 -22.71 2.77
CA GLU A 223 3.77 -22.54 2.78
C GLU A 223 4.18 -21.18 2.19
N ARG A 224 3.66 -20.81 1.01
CA ARG A 224 3.98 -19.53 0.37
C ARG A 224 3.51 -18.32 1.17
N ILE A 225 2.35 -18.41 1.83
CA ILE A 225 1.89 -17.35 2.73
C ILE A 225 2.79 -17.27 3.97
N LEU A 226 3.17 -18.41 4.58
CA LEU A 226 4.11 -18.45 5.71
C LEU A 226 5.46 -17.80 5.38
N ASN A 227 5.95 -17.98 4.14
CA ASN A 227 7.20 -17.35 3.66
C ASN A 227 7.17 -15.81 3.69
N ILE A 228 5.98 -15.21 3.68
CA ILE A 228 5.77 -13.75 3.73
C ILE A 228 5.10 -13.30 5.04
N THR A 229 5.00 -14.20 6.03
CA THR A 229 4.47 -13.91 7.37
C THR A 229 5.59 -13.44 8.29
N ASP A 230 5.25 -12.52 9.20
CA ASP A 230 6.12 -12.10 10.30
C ASP A 230 6.53 -13.29 11.18
N SER A 231 7.84 -13.42 11.43
CA SER A 231 8.42 -14.57 12.13
C SER A 231 7.84 -14.80 13.52
N ARG A 232 7.32 -13.76 14.18
CA ARG A 232 6.69 -13.88 15.51
C ARG A 232 5.43 -14.77 15.49
N PHE A 233 4.78 -14.91 14.33
CA PHE A 233 3.52 -15.64 14.20
C PHE A 233 3.62 -16.95 13.38
N GLN A 234 4.74 -17.19 12.68
CA GLN A 234 4.92 -18.35 11.81
C GLN A 234 4.71 -19.68 12.55
N SER A 235 5.33 -19.88 13.72
CA SER A 235 5.26 -21.13 14.47
C SER A 235 3.81 -21.49 14.85
N GLY A 236 3.06 -20.54 15.41
CA GLY A 236 1.66 -20.77 15.79
C GLY A 236 0.75 -21.07 14.60
N LEU A 237 1.01 -20.45 13.45
CA LEU A 237 0.28 -20.71 12.21
C LEU A 237 0.62 -22.08 11.60
N ILE A 238 1.88 -22.51 11.68
CA ILE A 238 2.32 -23.85 11.29
C ILE A 238 1.60 -24.90 12.14
N GLU A 239 1.58 -24.72 13.46
CA GLU A 239 0.90 -25.65 14.38
C GLU A 239 -0.60 -25.78 14.06
N GLN A 240 -1.27 -24.66 13.77
CA GLN A 240 -2.68 -24.66 13.37
C GLN A 240 -2.90 -25.44 12.06
N ALA A 241 -2.06 -25.21 11.06
CA ALA A 241 -2.13 -25.91 9.78
C ALA A 241 -1.82 -27.42 9.89
N GLN A 242 -0.87 -27.81 10.73
CA GLN A 242 -0.54 -29.22 11.02
C GLN A 242 -1.68 -29.92 11.76
N LYS A 243 -2.26 -29.25 12.77
CA LYS A 243 -3.42 -29.77 13.52
C LYS A 243 -4.63 -30.00 12.60
N ALA A 244 -4.82 -29.14 11.60
CA ALA A 244 -5.87 -29.26 10.60
C ALA A 244 -5.55 -30.27 9.47
N GLY A 245 -4.38 -30.92 9.49
CA GLY A 245 -3.96 -31.86 8.46
C GLY A 245 -3.66 -31.21 7.10
N LYS A 246 -3.43 -29.89 7.06
CA LYS A 246 -3.10 -29.15 5.84
C LYS A 246 -1.60 -29.05 5.58
N LEU A 247 -0.77 -29.28 6.60
CA LEU A 247 0.67 -29.46 6.48
C LEU A 247 1.11 -30.79 7.15
N PRO A 248 2.19 -31.43 6.66
CA PRO A 248 2.82 -32.57 7.34
C PRO A 248 3.28 -32.21 8.76
N LYS A 249 3.25 -33.17 9.69
CA LYS A 249 3.67 -32.97 11.10
C LYS A 249 5.16 -32.60 11.23
N ASP A 250 5.98 -33.02 10.28
CA ASP A 250 7.41 -32.75 10.18
C ASP A 250 7.72 -31.54 9.29
N PHE A 251 6.71 -30.82 8.78
CA PHE A 251 6.92 -29.60 8.01
C PHE A 251 7.82 -28.61 8.77
N ARG A 252 8.78 -28.04 8.05
CA ARG A 252 9.67 -26.98 8.51
C ARG A 252 9.70 -25.89 7.45
N LEU A 253 9.54 -24.65 7.88
CA LEU A 253 9.70 -23.51 6.99
C LEU A 253 11.17 -23.41 6.56
N ASP A 254 11.41 -23.04 5.31
CA ASP A 254 12.77 -22.81 4.82
C ASP A 254 13.43 -21.68 5.65
N PRO A 255 14.64 -21.90 6.19
CA PRO A 255 15.34 -20.93 7.05
C PRO A 255 15.50 -19.53 6.44
N ARG A 256 15.45 -19.40 5.11
CA ARG A 256 15.50 -18.10 4.42
C ARG A 256 14.33 -17.18 4.77
N PHE A 257 13.21 -17.74 5.24
CA PHE A 257 12.00 -16.98 5.59
C PHE A 257 11.75 -16.88 7.08
N THR A 258 12.67 -17.37 7.93
CA THR A 258 12.48 -17.38 9.39
C THR A 258 12.96 -16.12 10.10
N ASP A 259 13.48 -15.12 9.37
CA ASP A 259 13.87 -13.80 9.89
C ASP A 259 13.01 -12.67 9.31
N ASN A 260 11.72 -12.90 9.09
CA ASN A 260 10.76 -11.88 8.68
C ASN A 260 10.38 -10.99 9.87
N THR A 261 11.27 -10.07 10.23
CA THR A 261 11.10 -9.19 11.39
C THR A 261 11.09 -7.70 10.99
N PRO A 262 10.36 -6.84 11.74
CA PRO A 262 10.43 -5.39 11.57
C PRO A 262 11.85 -4.85 11.75
N GLU A 263 12.61 -5.43 12.68
CA GLU A 263 13.98 -5.05 13.01
C GLU A 263 14.91 -5.28 11.82
N ARG A 264 14.81 -6.42 11.14
CA ARG A 264 15.57 -6.70 9.91
C ARG A 264 15.27 -5.67 8.82
N LEU A 265 14.00 -5.31 8.63
CA LEU A 265 13.62 -4.31 7.63
C LEU A 265 14.15 -2.91 8.00
N LYS A 266 14.12 -2.53 9.28
CA LYS A 266 14.71 -1.27 9.76
C LYS A 266 16.22 -1.23 9.55
N ASP A 267 16.93 -2.31 9.88
CA ASP A 267 18.37 -2.43 9.64
C ASP A 267 18.71 -2.42 8.14
N THR A 268 17.85 -2.98 7.29
CA THR A 268 18.02 -2.87 5.84
C THR A 268 17.82 -1.44 5.36
N ALA A 269 16.78 -0.76 5.83
CA ALA A 269 16.47 0.61 5.44
C ALA A 269 17.54 1.61 5.92
N SER A 270 18.11 1.42 7.11
CA SER A 270 19.16 2.30 7.66
C SER A 270 20.45 2.29 6.85
N ARG A 271 20.70 1.22 6.09
CA ARG A 271 21.84 1.14 5.15
C ARG A 271 21.63 1.96 3.87
N TYR A 272 20.39 2.35 3.57
CA TYR A 272 20.02 3.10 2.37
C TYR A 272 19.11 4.29 2.68
N PRO A 273 19.50 5.21 3.57
CA PRO A 273 18.61 6.28 4.06
C PRO A 273 18.13 7.20 2.93
N SER A 274 18.94 7.39 1.89
CA SER A 274 18.59 8.20 0.71
C SER A 274 17.45 7.63 -0.13
N LEU A 275 17.13 6.33 -0.01
CA LEU A 275 16.03 5.69 -0.73
C LEU A 275 14.69 5.79 0.02
N PHE A 276 14.71 6.14 1.30
CA PHE A 276 13.54 6.19 2.18
C PHE A 276 13.29 7.62 2.68
N THR A 277 13.37 8.60 1.78
CA THR A 277 13.05 10.00 2.10
C THR A 277 11.60 10.13 2.55
N GLU A 278 11.38 10.91 3.59
CA GLU A 278 10.05 11.21 4.10
C GLU A 278 9.27 12.04 3.05
N TYR A 279 8.06 11.61 2.69
CA TYR A 279 7.21 12.24 1.67
C TYR A 279 7.91 12.49 0.32
N PRO A 280 8.36 11.44 -0.40
CA PRO A 280 9.15 11.59 -1.63
C PRO A 280 8.37 12.26 -2.78
N LEU A 281 7.04 12.34 -2.66
CA LEU A 281 6.15 13.00 -3.62
C LEU A 281 5.53 14.30 -3.06
N GLY A 282 6.09 14.83 -1.97
CA GLY A 282 5.57 15.99 -1.24
C GLY A 282 4.41 15.67 -0.30
N CYS A 283 4.04 16.65 0.52
CA CYS A 283 2.90 16.62 1.43
C CYS A 283 2.35 18.04 1.65
N ASP A 284 1.12 18.14 2.15
CA ASP A 284 0.53 19.43 2.55
C ASP A 284 0.96 19.88 3.96
N PHE A 285 1.69 19.03 4.70
CA PHE A 285 2.18 19.37 6.03
C PHE A 285 3.28 20.43 5.98
N THR A 286 3.21 21.42 6.87
CA THR A 286 4.33 22.35 7.11
C THR A 286 5.52 21.62 7.76
N ALA A 287 6.66 22.31 7.91
CA ALA A 287 7.80 21.75 8.64
C ALA A 287 7.43 21.39 10.09
N GLU A 288 6.72 22.30 10.74
CA GLU A 288 6.25 22.16 12.12
C GLU A 288 5.23 21.02 12.24
N GLU A 289 4.32 20.87 11.29
CA GLU A 289 3.35 19.76 11.30
C GLU A 289 4.02 18.40 11.12
N ARG A 290 5.08 18.31 10.30
CA ARG A 290 5.87 17.08 10.17
C ARG A 290 6.58 16.72 11.48
N ASP A 291 7.17 17.71 12.15
CA ASP A 291 7.79 17.53 13.47
C ASP A 291 6.76 17.10 14.52
N LEU A 292 5.59 17.75 14.54
CA LEU A 292 4.48 17.41 15.43
C LEU A 292 3.99 15.97 15.20
N LEU A 293 3.84 15.54 13.95
CA LEU A 293 3.46 14.16 13.64
C LEU A 293 4.47 13.15 14.17
N ARG A 294 5.78 13.43 14.04
CA ARG A 294 6.84 12.60 14.62
C ARG A 294 6.73 12.55 16.14
N ALA A 295 6.58 13.70 16.79
CA ALA A 295 6.45 13.81 18.24
C ALA A 295 5.23 13.05 18.78
N LEU A 296 4.08 13.21 18.13
CA LEU A 296 2.83 12.54 18.52
C LEU A 296 2.92 11.02 18.33
N ASN A 297 3.56 10.55 17.24
CA ASN A 297 3.79 9.12 17.02
C ASN A 297 4.75 8.54 18.06
N TRP A 298 5.82 9.28 18.41
CA TRP A 298 6.73 8.89 19.48
C TRP A 298 6.00 8.79 20.82
N LEU A 299 5.21 9.81 21.18
CA LEU A 299 4.40 9.79 22.40
C LEU A 299 3.45 8.60 22.44
N LYS A 300 2.74 8.35 21.33
CA LYS A 300 1.84 7.20 21.19
C LYS A 300 2.55 5.87 21.44
N SER A 301 3.81 5.74 21.01
CA SER A 301 4.63 4.54 21.25
C SER A 301 5.03 4.37 22.72
N LYS A 302 5.22 5.48 23.45
CA LYS A 302 5.64 5.52 24.86
C LYS A 302 4.51 5.40 25.88
N LEU A 303 3.24 5.50 25.46
CA LEU A 303 2.07 5.33 26.34
C LEU A 303 1.83 3.88 26.81
N LYS A 304 2.77 2.95 26.59
CA LYS A 304 2.75 1.60 27.17
C LYS A 304 2.97 1.69 28.68
N LEU A 305 2.23 0.91 29.47
CA LEU A 305 2.32 0.92 30.95
C LEU A 305 3.75 0.74 31.49
N THR A 306 4.63 0.06 30.74
CA THR A 306 6.03 -0.18 31.10
C THR A 306 6.96 1.02 30.84
N GLU A 307 6.54 2.00 30.04
CA GLU A 307 7.38 3.13 29.59
C GLU A 307 6.92 4.49 30.17
N ILE A 308 5.90 4.49 31.03
CA ILE A 308 5.40 5.68 31.73
C ILE A 308 6.50 6.36 32.57
N LEU A 309 7.44 5.58 33.12
CA LEU A 309 8.59 6.09 33.88
C LEU A 309 9.57 6.86 33.00
N GLU A 310 9.81 6.40 31.76
CA GLU A 310 10.63 7.14 30.79
C GLU A 310 9.91 8.40 30.33
N LEU A 311 8.60 8.32 30.10
CA LEU A 311 7.77 9.46 29.75
C LEU A 311 7.77 10.53 30.85
N GLY A 312 7.71 10.10 32.12
CA GLY A 312 7.80 10.99 33.28
C GLY A 312 9.18 11.64 33.47
N LYS A 313 10.27 10.97 33.07
CA LYS A 313 11.60 11.60 33.03
C LYS A 313 11.71 12.60 31.89
N ALA A 314 11.28 12.22 30.69
CA ALA A 314 11.34 13.08 29.52
C ALA A 314 10.53 14.38 29.68
N THR A 315 9.44 14.38 30.47
CA THR A 315 8.69 15.60 30.80
C THR A 315 9.35 16.49 31.85
N LEU A 316 10.27 15.94 32.66
CA LEU A 316 11.11 16.73 33.58
C LEU A 316 12.27 17.39 32.82
N ASP A 317 12.82 16.70 31.82
CA ASP A 317 13.92 17.16 30.97
C ASP A 317 13.42 17.87 29.69
N ALA A 318 12.13 18.19 29.62
CA ALA A 318 11.53 18.80 28.46
C ALA A 318 12.20 20.15 28.14
N PRO A 319 12.47 20.46 26.86
CA PRO A 319 13.12 21.70 26.46
C PRO A 319 12.26 22.92 26.78
N ASP A 320 12.90 24.10 26.79
CA ASP A 320 12.21 25.38 26.96
C ASP A 320 11.11 25.56 25.88
N PRO A 321 9.86 25.91 26.26
CA PRO A 321 8.78 26.23 25.31
C PRO A 321 9.17 27.20 24.20
N GLU A 322 10.06 28.17 24.47
CA GLU A 322 10.49 29.15 23.47
C GLU A 322 11.17 28.50 22.24
N ALA A 323 11.84 27.35 22.44
CA ALA A 323 12.52 26.62 21.36
C ALA A 323 11.55 26.01 20.33
N PHE A 324 10.27 25.81 20.69
CA PHE A 324 9.25 25.15 19.87
C PHE A 324 7.96 25.98 19.77
N LEU A 325 8.06 27.31 19.87
CA LEU A 325 6.89 28.19 19.95
C LEU A 325 5.90 28.00 18.79
N ALA A 326 6.38 27.83 17.56
CA ALA A 326 5.53 27.60 16.39
C ALA A 326 4.76 26.27 16.47
N HIS A 327 5.40 25.20 16.96
CA HIS A 327 4.76 23.90 17.19
C HIS A 327 3.71 23.99 18.30
N LEU A 328 4.02 24.71 19.38
CA LEU A 328 3.09 24.94 20.48
C LEU A 328 1.86 25.74 20.04
N GLN A 329 2.04 26.82 19.29
CA GLN A 329 0.93 27.61 18.73
C GLN A 329 0.05 26.75 17.82
N ARG A 330 0.65 25.91 16.98
CA ARG A 330 -0.09 25.00 16.08
C ARG A 330 -0.97 24.01 16.85
N MET A 331 -0.53 23.59 18.03
CA MET A 331 -1.23 22.68 18.95
C MET A 331 -2.09 23.41 20.00
N GLN A 332 -2.10 24.74 20.01
CA GLN A 332 -2.78 25.59 21.00
C GLN A 332 -2.28 25.33 22.44
N LEU A 333 -0.96 25.19 22.59
CA LEU A 333 -0.26 24.91 23.85
C LEU A 333 0.85 25.93 24.14
N ASP A 334 0.84 27.11 23.50
CA ASP A 334 1.81 28.18 23.75
C ASP A 334 1.54 28.94 25.06
N ALA A 335 0.27 28.95 25.52
CA ALA A 335 -0.15 29.53 26.79
C ALA A 335 -1.08 28.56 27.56
N PRO A 336 -0.56 27.44 28.10
CA PRO A 336 -1.38 26.40 28.72
C PRO A 336 -2.11 26.93 29.97
N GLN A 337 -3.39 26.55 30.12
CA GLN A 337 -4.23 26.91 31.25
C GLN A 337 -4.48 25.72 32.17
N GLY A 338 -3.78 25.71 33.29
CA GLY A 338 -3.92 24.71 34.35
C GLY A 338 -3.12 23.43 34.10
N LEU A 339 -3.12 22.56 35.13
CA LEU A 339 -2.21 21.42 35.23
C LEU A 339 -2.28 20.43 34.06
N ARG A 340 -3.45 20.30 33.42
CA ARG A 340 -3.64 19.37 32.30
C ARG A 340 -2.94 19.85 31.03
N GLU A 341 -3.12 21.12 30.66
CA GLU A 341 -2.50 21.68 29.46
C GLU A 341 -1.00 21.85 29.65
N GLU A 342 -0.55 22.19 30.86
CA GLU A 342 0.88 22.19 31.22
C GLU A 342 1.51 20.80 31.02
N LEU A 343 0.82 19.74 31.45
CA LEU A 343 1.28 18.37 31.22
C LEU A 343 1.33 18.03 29.72
N TYR A 344 0.31 18.41 28.95
CA TYR A 344 0.29 18.18 27.50
C TYR A 344 1.40 18.93 26.77
N GLN A 345 1.66 20.18 27.15
CA GLN A 345 2.76 20.99 26.61
C GLN A 345 4.10 20.29 26.89
N ARG A 346 4.35 19.86 28.13
CA ARG A 346 5.60 19.16 28.48
C ARG A 346 5.75 17.83 27.75
N LEU A 347 4.68 17.05 27.62
CA LEU A 347 4.70 15.81 26.84
C LEU A 347 5.03 16.09 25.38
N LEU A 348 4.42 17.11 24.78
CA LEU A 348 4.67 17.50 23.40
C LEU A 348 6.12 17.93 23.19
N LEU A 349 6.66 18.77 24.08
CA LEU A 349 8.06 19.24 24.05
C LEU A 349 9.05 18.08 24.18
N ALA A 350 8.79 17.14 25.10
CA ALA A 350 9.57 15.92 25.22
C ALA A 350 9.53 15.09 23.92
N GLY A 351 8.35 14.94 23.31
CA GLY A 351 8.19 14.25 22.03
C GLY A 351 8.94 14.95 20.89
N LEU A 352 8.90 16.28 20.81
CA LEU A 352 9.61 17.06 19.80
C LEU A 352 11.13 16.89 19.94
N GLN A 353 11.67 17.00 21.16
CA GLN A 353 13.10 16.81 21.42
C GLN A 353 13.60 15.41 20.99
N ASN A 354 12.82 14.37 21.28
CA ASN A 354 13.20 12.98 21.04
C ASN A 354 12.94 12.50 19.61
N SER A 355 12.27 13.30 18.78
CA SER A 355 11.85 12.89 17.43
C SER A 355 12.36 13.78 16.30
N THR A 356 12.84 14.99 16.61
CA THR A 356 13.35 15.96 15.60
C THR A 356 14.87 15.88 15.38
N GLY A 357 15.57 14.90 15.97
CA GLY A 357 17.02 14.77 15.79
C GLY A 357 17.84 15.91 16.42
N LEU A 358 17.22 16.73 17.28
CA LEU A 358 17.92 17.71 18.12
C LEU A 358 18.64 17.06 19.33
N ALA A 359 18.51 15.74 19.51
CA ALA A 359 19.28 14.97 20.45
C ALA A 359 20.39 14.19 19.72
N GLY A 360 21.57 14.79 19.64
CA GLY A 360 22.83 14.13 19.23
C GLY A 360 23.36 14.51 17.87
#